data_AF-A0A9W6VQQ9-F1
#
_entry.id   AF-A0A9W6VQQ9-F1
#
_cell.length_a   1.000
_cell.length_b   1.000
_cell.length_c   1.000
_cell.angle_alpha   90.00
_cell.angle_beta   90.00
_cell.angle_gamma   90.00
#
_symmetry.space_group_name_H-M   'P 1'
#
loop_
_entity.id
_entity.type
_entity.pdbx_description
1 polymer ?
#
loop_
_entity_poly.entity_id
_entity_poly.type
_entity_poly.pdbx_seq_one_letter_code
_entity_poly.pdbx_strand_id
1 'polypeptide(L)'
;MGHRAARPAKRYLVAVDPDYDAGLSPVSVRSLRAQGGPMTPGEVAEFGVHPWATDAIALRRWDDAAKDPYGPVLPLDDLLDRYDRLSDDV
;
A
#
# COMPACT_ATOMS: atom_id res chain seq x y z
N MET A 1 -10.69 -6.25 10.85
CA MET A 1 -10.72 -4.79 10.65
C MET A 1 -9.47 -4.31 9.88
N GLY A 2 -9.09 -4.97 8.76
CA GLY A 2 -7.79 -4.75 8.08
C GLY A 2 -7.85 -4.01 6.74
N HIS A 3 -9.02 -3.84 6.13
CA HIS A 3 -9.15 -3.27 4.78
C HIS A 3 -9.08 -1.72 4.71
N ARG A 4 -8.84 -1.03 5.82
CA ARG A 4 -8.92 0.45 5.87
C ARG A 4 -7.57 1.18 5.90
N ALA A 5 -6.45 0.53 6.19
CA ALA A 5 -5.15 1.19 6.37
C ALA A 5 -4.38 1.47 5.06
N ALA A 6 -4.57 0.66 4.01
CA ALA A 6 -3.85 0.84 2.74
C ALA A 6 -4.25 2.10 1.96
N ARG A 7 -5.48 2.62 2.17
CA ARG A 7 -5.97 3.87 1.54
C ARG A 7 -5.27 5.11 2.10
N PRO A 8 -5.20 5.29 3.44
CA PRO A 8 -4.38 6.33 4.06
C PRO A 8 -2.92 6.35 3.58
N ALA A 9 -2.28 5.17 3.46
CA ALA A 9 -0.88 5.07 3.07
C ALA A 9 -0.59 5.68 1.68
N LYS A 10 -1.50 5.57 0.72
CA LYS A 10 -1.34 6.23 -0.61
C LYS A 10 -1.33 7.75 -0.49
N ARG A 11 -2.29 8.33 0.25
CA ARG A 11 -2.37 9.79 0.45
C ARG A 11 -1.15 10.30 1.21
N TYR A 12 -0.67 9.51 2.18
CA TYR A 12 0.54 9.78 2.95
C TYR A 12 1.78 9.80 2.06
N LEU A 13 2.03 8.73 1.28
CA LEU A 13 3.22 8.63 0.44
C LEU A 13 3.32 9.77 -0.56
N VAL A 14 2.22 10.14 -1.23
CA VAL A 14 2.23 11.31 -2.14
C VAL A 14 2.48 12.63 -1.40
N ALA A 15 2.13 12.73 -0.12
CA ALA A 15 2.37 13.94 0.66
C ALA A 15 3.83 14.08 1.15
N VAL A 16 4.51 12.96 1.44
CA VAL A 16 5.85 12.97 2.06
C VAL A 16 6.99 12.59 1.11
N ASP A 17 6.68 11.97 -0.03
CA ASP A 17 7.62 11.52 -1.04
C ASP A 17 7.27 12.19 -2.39
N PRO A 18 7.97 13.28 -2.76
CA PRO A 18 7.68 14.04 -3.97
C PRO A 18 7.75 13.22 -5.27
N ASP A 19 8.54 12.16 -5.29
CA ASP A 19 8.74 11.32 -6.48
C ASP A 19 7.72 10.19 -6.58
N TYR A 20 6.96 9.94 -5.50
CA TYR A 20 6.02 8.82 -5.44
C TYR A 20 4.84 8.98 -6.39
N ASP A 21 4.43 10.22 -6.68
CA ASP A 21 3.32 10.53 -7.58
C ASP A 21 3.58 10.00 -9.01
N ALA A 22 4.85 10.04 -9.45
CA ALA A 22 5.26 9.70 -10.80
C ALA A 22 5.16 8.19 -11.07
N GLY A 23 5.21 7.38 -10.01
CA GLY A 23 5.04 5.93 -10.07
C GLY A 23 3.58 5.46 -10.08
N LEU A 24 2.61 6.36 -9.89
CA LEU A 24 1.21 5.97 -9.81
C LEU A 24 0.60 5.67 -11.19
N SER A 25 -0.07 4.53 -11.30
CA SER A 25 -0.88 4.23 -12.50
C SER A 25 -2.01 5.26 -12.69
N PRO A 26 -2.54 5.44 -13.92
CA PRO A 26 -3.64 6.39 -14.17
C PRO A 26 -4.88 6.16 -13.29
N VAL A 27 -5.19 4.89 -13.00
CA VAL A 27 -6.29 4.50 -12.10
C VAL A 27 -5.99 4.89 -10.64
N SER A 28 -4.72 4.80 -10.24
CA SER A 28 -4.26 5.17 -8.90
C SER A 28 -4.34 6.68 -8.67
N VAL A 29 -3.98 7.48 -9.69
CA VAL A 29 -4.14 8.95 -9.68
C VAL A 29 -5.61 9.35 -9.60
N ARG A 30 -6.48 8.74 -10.42
CA ARG A 30 -7.93 9.04 -10.37
C ARG A 30 -8.52 8.73 -9.00
N SER A 31 -8.20 7.58 -8.44
CA SER A 31 -8.70 7.18 -7.12
C SER A 31 -8.08 8.00 -5.98
N LEU A 32 -6.85 8.50 -6.12
CA LEU A 32 -6.24 9.43 -5.15
C LEU A 32 -7.05 10.72 -5.05
N ARG A 33 -7.42 11.32 -6.19
CA ARG A 33 -8.26 12.53 -6.21
C ARG A 33 -9.61 12.29 -5.54
N ALA A 34 -10.25 11.16 -5.83
CA ALA A 34 -11.52 10.79 -5.19
C ALA A 34 -11.39 10.52 -3.68
N GLN A 35 -10.17 10.26 -3.18
CA GLN A 35 -9.87 10.03 -1.77
C GLN A 35 -9.47 11.30 -1.02
N GLY A 36 -9.49 12.47 -1.66
CA GLY A 36 -9.13 13.75 -1.05
C GLY A 36 -7.71 14.23 -1.34
N GLY A 37 -6.98 13.58 -2.26
CA GLY A 37 -5.63 13.98 -2.64
C GLY A 37 -4.57 13.66 -1.58
N PRO A 38 -3.37 14.28 -1.66
CA PRO A 38 -2.33 14.14 -0.65
C PRO A 38 -2.83 14.50 0.75
N MET A 39 -2.24 13.91 1.78
CA MET A 39 -2.50 14.30 3.17
C MET A 39 -2.01 15.73 3.45
N THR A 40 -2.74 16.43 4.30
CA THR A 40 -2.30 17.67 4.94
C THR A 40 -1.20 17.39 5.97
N PRO A 41 -0.43 18.40 6.42
CA PRO A 41 0.60 18.20 7.45
C PRO A 41 0.06 17.59 8.76
N GLY A 42 -1.18 17.92 9.15
CA GLY A 42 -1.82 17.32 10.33
C GLY A 42 -2.14 15.84 10.15
N GLU A 43 -2.71 15.46 9.00
CA GLU A 43 -2.97 14.06 8.65
C GLU A 43 -1.68 13.24 8.53
N VAL A 44 -0.60 13.84 8.03
CA VAL A 44 0.74 13.22 7.97
C VAL A 44 1.25 12.90 9.38
N ALA A 45 1.17 13.87 10.30
CA ALA A 45 1.59 13.69 11.68
C ALA A 45 0.77 12.60 12.39
N GLU A 46 -0.54 12.58 12.20
CA GLU A 46 -1.44 11.57 12.77
C GLU A 46 -1.16 10.17 12.20
N PHE A 47 -1.01 10.05 10.88
CA PHE A 47 -0.72 8.77 10.25
C PHE A 47 0.66 8.24 10.64
N GLY A 48 1.67 9.11 10.70
CA GLY A 48 3.05 8.74 11.00
C GLY A 48 3.26 8.11 12.38
N VAL A 49 2.40 8.42 13.36
CA VAL A 49 2.46 7.84 14.71
C VAL A 49 1.58 6.61 14.89
N HIS A 50 0.83 6.22 13.85
CA HIS A 50 -0.04 5.05 13.92
C HIS A 50 0.79 3.76 14.01
N PRO A 51 0.51 2.81 14.92
CA PRO A 51 1.33 1.60 15.11
C PRO A 51 1.54 0.75 13.84
N TRP A 52 0.56 0.75 12.95
CA TRP A 52 0.60 0.04 11.66
C TRP A 52 1.02 0.91 10.46
N ALA A 53 1.54 2.12 10.68
CA ALA A 53 1.93 3.02 9.58
C ALA A 53 2.97 2.39 8.66
N THR A 54 4.01 1.80 9.26
CA THR A 54 5.10 1.11 8.54
C THR A 54 4.56 -0.03 7.66
N ASP A 55 3.72 -0.90 8.23
CA ASP A 55 3.15 -2.03 7.50
C ASP A 55 2.21 -1.57 6.38
N ALA A 56 1.40 -0.54 6.64
CA ALA A 56 0.51 0.02 5.64
C ALA A 56 1.27 0.65 4.47
N ILE A 57 2.41 1.30 4.74
CA ILE A 57 3.32 1.83 3.71
C ILE A 57 3.94 0.70 2.89
N ALA A 58 4.45 -0.35 3.55
CA ALA A 58 5.03 -1.51 2.87
C ALA A 58 4.02 -2.20 1.95
N LEU A 59 2.82 -2.48 2.48
CA LEU A 59 1.73 -3.08 1.72
C LEU A 59 1.33 -2.21 0.51
N ARG A 60 1.31 -0.88 0.68
CA ARG A 60 0.98 0.02 -0.42
C ARG A 60 2.01 0.00 -1.53
N ARG A 61 3.31 -0.07 -1.20
CA ARG A 61 4.37 -0.20 -2.19
C ARG A 61 4.27 -1.52 -2.95
N TRP A 62 3.92 -2.61 -2.27
CA TRP A 62 3.65 -3.90 -2.93
C TRP A 62 2.44 -3.84 -3.87
N ASP A 63 1.33 -3.21 -3.47
CA ASP A 63 0.14 -3.01 -4.32
C ASP A 63 0.45 -2.23 -5.60
N ASP A 64 1.32 -1.23 -5.53
CA ASP A 64 1.75 -0.49 -6.72
C ASP A 64 2.72 -1.28 -7.60
N ALA A 65 3.64 -2.05 -7.01
CA ALA A 65 4.56 -2.90 -7.77
C ALA A 65 3.86 -4.08 -8.47
N ALA A 66 2.79 -4.62 -7.89
CA ALA A 66 2.04 -5.75 -8.43
C ALA A 66 1.19 -5.44 -9.68
N LYS A 67 1.34 -4.24 -10.26
CA LYS A 67 0.66 -3.82 -11.50
C LYS A 67 1.48 -4.10 -12.76
N ASP A 68 2.71 -4.56 -12.62
CA ASP A 68 3.54 -5.00 -13.75
C ASP A 68 3.08 -6.38 -14.27
N PRO A 69 2.55 -6.47 -15.50
CA PRO A 69 2.13 -7.76 -16.08
C PRO A 69 3.30 -8.73 -16.32
N TYR A 70 4.55 -8.25 -16.28
CA TYR A 70 5.77 -9.05 -16.41
C TYR A 70 6.53 -9.20 -15.09
N GLY A 71 5.94 -8.76 -13.98
CA GLY A 71 6.51 -8.91 -12.65
C GLY A 71 6.64 -10.37 -12.21
N PRO A 72 7.36 -10.63 -11.10
CA PRO A 72 7.45 -11.97 -10.54
C PRO A 72 6.06 -12.46 -10.12
N VAL A 73 5.71 -13.66 -10.58
CA VAL A 73 4.46 -14.34 -10.23
C VAL A 73 4.75 -15.59 -9.41
N LEU A 74 3.91 -15.86 -8.42
CA LEU A 74 3.90 -17.11 -7.67
C LEU A 74 2.63 -17.88 -8.06
N PRO A 75 2.71 -19.16 -8.45
CA PRO A 75 1.53 -20.00 -8.63
C PRO A 75 0.64 -19.98 -7.39
N LEU A 76 -0.67 -20.12 -7.59
CA LEU A 76 -1.62 -20.07 -6.47
C LEU A 76 -1.37 -21.20 -5.47
N ASP A 77 -1.05 -22.39 -5.96
CA ASP A 77 -0.78 -23.55 -5.11
C ASP A 77 0.45 -23.30 -4.22
N ASP A 78 1.56 -22.82 -4.79
CA ASP A 78 2.77 -22.45 -4.05
C ASP A 78 2.50 -21.37 -2.99
N LEU A 79 1.57 -20.44 -3.26
CA LEU A 79 1.16 -19.41 -2.30
C LEU A 79 0.38 -20.02 -1.13
N LEU A 80 -0.54 -20.94 -1.40
CA LEU A 80 -1.35 -21.62 -0.39
C LEU A 80 -0.47 -22.49 0.51
N ASP A 81 0.44 -23.26 -0.07
CA ASP A 81 1.41 -24.07 0.69
C ASP A 81 2.30 -23.22 1.61
N ARG A 82 2.64 -22.00 1.18
CA ARG A 82 3.40 -21.07 2.03
C ARG A 82 2.55 -20.45 3.13
N TYR A 83 1.28 -20.15 2.84
CA TYR A 83 0.35 -19.64 3.83
C TYR A 83 0.12 -20.65 4.94
N ASP A 84 -0.16 -21.91 4.60
CA ASP A 84 -0.44 -22.97 5.57
C ASP A 84 0.74 -23.17 6.53
N ARG A 85 1.98 -23.23 6.01
CA ARG A 85 3.18 -23.32 6.85
C ARG A 85 3.35 -22.13 7.80
N LEU A 86 3.03 -20.92 7.35
CA LEU A 86 3.13 -19.72 8.19
C LEU A 86 2.02 -19.67 9.24
N SER A 87 0.86 -20.25 8.98
CA SER A 87 -0.23 -20.32 9.95
C SER A 87 -0.06 -21.42 10.98
N ASP A 88 0.65 -22.50 10.65
CA ASP A 88 0.95 -23.59 11.59
C ASP A 88 2.05 -23.21 12.60
N ASP A 89 2.84 -22.16 12.32
CA ASP A 89 3.93 -21.66 13.16
C ASP A 89 3.49 -20.60 14.22
N VAL A 90 2.18 -20.34 14.37
CA VAL A 90 1.61 -19.32 15.28
C VAL A 90 0.77 -19.91 16.40
#